data_AF-F0G7L5-F1
#
_entry.id   AF-F0G7L5-F1
#
_cell.length_a   1.000
_cell.length_b   1.000
_cell.length_c   1.000
_cell.angle_alpha   90.00
_cell.angle_beta   90.00
_cell.angle_gamma   90.00
#
_symmetry.space_group_name_H-M   'P 1'
#
loop_
_entity.id
_entity.type
_entity.pdbx_description
1 polymer ?
#
loop_
_entity_poly.entity_id
_entity_poly.type
_entity_poly.pdbx_seq_one_letter_code
_entity_poly.pdbx_strand_id
1 'polypeptide(L)'
;FALSFIEDALIDDAAGRSRLREVVDEAMRAQPEHWAPYYRGDETAQRLARQFSYSDRIRYYWLQPAVAAAVERLFGNLARQPVPETLVAQWLPDVYAACRTGGLAHEPRAWVRHRIR
;
A
#
# COMPACT_ATOMS: atom_id res chain seq x y z
N PHE A 1 -2.56 0.62 -0.52
CA PHE A 1 -1.86 -0.06 -1.62
C PHE A 1 -1.51 0.82 -2.82
N ALA A 2 -2.24 1.89 -3.17
CA ALA A 2 -1.95 2.71 -4.36
C ALA A 2 -0.45 3.07 -4.55
N LEU A 3 0.24 3.50 -3.48
CA LEU A 3 1.68 3.81 -3.53
C LEU A 3 2.56 2.63 -3.97
N SER A 4 2.23 1.39 -3.63
CA SER A 4 3.04 0.24 -4.07
C SER A 4 2.86 -0.05 -5.56
N PHE A 5 1.69 0.25 -6.15
CA PHE A 5 1.53 0.18 -7.61
C PHE A 5 2.32 1.28 -8.33
N ILE A 6 2.40 2.47 -7.72
CA ILE A 6 3.28 3.54 -8.20
C ILE A 6 4.75 3.08 -8.14
N GLU A 7 5.18 2.48 -7.03
CA GLU A 7 6.54 1.94 -6.89
C GLU A 7 6.86 0.89 -7.96
N ASP A 8 5.95 -0.05 -8.21
CA ASP A 8 6.15 -1.09 -9.23
C ASP A 8 6.33 -0.53 -10.64
N ALA A 9 5.63 0.56 -10.95
CA ALA A 9 5.72 1.22 -12.26
C ALA A 9 6.95 2.13 -12.37
N LEU A 10 7.48 2.60 -11.23
CA LEU A 10 8.58 3.57 -11.19
C LEU A 10 9.96 2.92 -11.07
N ILE A 11 10.04 1.74 -10.45
CA ILE A 11 11.29 1.05 -10.15
C ILE A 11 11.35 -0.25 -10.95
N ASP A 12 12.19 -0.30 -11.99
CA ASP A 12 12.34 -1.49 -12.84
C ASP A 12 12.96 -2.68 -12.09
N ASP A 13 13.95 -2.42 -11.23
CA ASP A 13 14.59 -3.47 -10.44
C ASP A 13 13.66 -4.00 -9.34
N ALA A 14 13.17 -5.22 -9.54
CA ALA A 14 12.31 -5.90 -8.58
C ALA A 14 12.97 -6.08 -7.19
N ALA A 15 14.29 -6.23 -7.12
CA ALA A 15 15.01 -6.32 -5.84
C ALA A 15 15.00 -4.99 -5.08
N GLY A 16 14.91 -3.87 -5.81
CA GLY A 16 14.81 -2.51 -5.28
C GLY A 16 13.48 -2.18 -4.61
N ARG A 17 12.39 -2.93 -4.90
CA ARG A 17 11.03 -2.61 -4.45
C ARG A 17 10.76 -3.02 -3.00
N SER A 18 9.73 -2.43 -2.39
CA SER A 18 9.28 -2.76 -1.03
C SER A 18 8.58 -4.12 -0.93
N ARG A 19 7.94 -4.55 -2.03
CA ARG A 19 7.07 -5.72 -2.07
C ARG A 19 5.97 -5.67 -1.00
N LEU A 20 5.45 -4.47 -0.70
CA LEU A 20 4.54 -4.25 0.43
C LEU A 20 3.30 -5.16 0.38
N ARG A 21 2.71 -5.36 -0.79
CA ARG A 21 1.50 -6.19 -0.92
C ARG A 21 1.79 -7.66 -0.61
N GLU A 22 2.92 -8.16 -1.11
CA GLU A 22 3.38 -9.53 -0.89
C GLU A 22 3.75 -9.75 0.57
N VAL A 23 4.53 -8.85 1.17
CA VAL A 23 4.95 -8.93 2.58
C VAL A 23 3.74 -8.91 3.52
N VAL A 24 2.73 -8.10 3.23
CA VAL A 24 1.49 -8.09 4.03
C VAL A 24 0.72 -9.41 3.87
N ASP A 25 0.58 -9.95 2.66
CA ASP A 25 -0.09 -11.24 2.47
C ASP A 25 0.65 -12.39 3.17
N GLU A 26 1.98 -12.41 3.11
CA GLU A 26 2.84 -13.36 3.83
C GLU A 26 2.64 -13.25 5.35
N ALA A 27 2.65 -12.04 5.91
CA ALA A 27 2.40 -11.80 7.32
C ALA A 27 1.00 -12.25 7.76
N MET A 28 -0.02 -11.97 6.95
CA MET A 28 -1.38 -12.42 7.21
C MET A 28 -1.50 -13.94 7.15
N ARG A 29 -0.85 -14.61 6.20
CA ARG A 29 -0.84 -16.09 6.12
C ARG A 29 -0.10 -16.73 7.29
N ALA A 30 0.97 -16.09 7.78
CA ALA A 30 1.75 -16.59 8.92
C ALA A 30 0.99 -16.51 10.25
N GLN A 31 0.14 -15.49 10.42
CA GLN A 31 -0.67 -15.27 11.63
C GLN A 31 -2.15 -15.15 11.25
N PRO A 32 -2.85 -16.25 10.95
CA PRO A 32 -4.22 -16.21 10.42
C PRO A 32 -5.29 -15.85 11.46
N GLU A 33 -4.97 -15.82 12.76
CA GLU A 33 -5.91 -15.63 13.87
C GLU A 33 -6.75 -14.36 13.76
N HIS A 34 -6.20 -13.29 13.17
CA HIS A 34 -6.95 -12.05 13.04
C HIS A 34 -7.92 -12.05 11.87
N TRP A 35 -7.84 -12.95 10.87
CA TRP A 35 -8.72 -12.89 9.69
C TRP A 35 -9.44 -14.20 9.36
N ALA A 36 -8.88 -15.37 9.68
CA ALA A 36 -9.44 -16.66 9.33
C ALA A 36 -10.89 -16.91 9.83
N PRO A 37 -11.31 -16.41 11.00
CA PRO A 37 -12.72 -16.52 11.41
C PRO A 37 -13.70 -15.76 10.51
N TYR A 38 -13.23 -14.74 9.78
CA TYR A 38 -14.03 -13.80 9.01
C TYR A 38 -14.06 -14.12 7.51
N TYR A 39 -12.94 -14.55 6.95
CA TYR A 39 -12.81 -14.77 5.50
C TYR A 39 -13.03 -16.25 5.17
N ARG A 40 -14.00 -16.54 4.30
CA ARG A 40 -14.40 -17.88 3.90
C ARG A 40 -14.12 -18.10 2.41
N GLY A 41 -14.26 -19.35 1.96
CA GLY A 41 -14.02 -19.74 0.58
C GLY A 41 -12.64 -20.34 0.36
N ASP A 42 -12.28 -20.51 -0.91
CA ASP A 42 -10.98 -21.04 -1.32
C ASP A 42 -9.84 -20.01 -1.11
N GLU A 43 -8.60 -20.42 -1.40
CA GLU A 43 -7.43 -19.56 -1.23
C GLU A 43 -7.50 -18.29 -2.08
N THR A 44 -8.13 -18.34 -3.26
CA THR A 44 -8.25 -17.15 -4.12
C THR A 44 -9.23 -16.14 -3.52
N ALA A 45 -10.37 -16.59 -3.02
CA ALA A 45 -11.33 -15.76 -2.31
C ALA A 45 -10.72 -15.19 -1.01
N GLN A 46 -9.99 -16.01 -0.25
CA GLN A 46 -9.32 -15.56 0.97
C GLN A 46 -8.23 -14.54 0.68
N ARG A 47 -7.39 -14.74 -0.35
CA ARG A 47 -6.37 -13.79 -0.78
C ARG A 47 -6.99 -12.44 -1.14
N LEU A 48 -8.09 -12.44 -1.89
CA LEU A 48 -8.82 -11.21 -2.23
C LEU A 48 -9.35 -10.53 -0.95
N ALA A 49 -9.96 -11.29 -0.04
CA ALA A 49 -10.50 -10.77 1.20
C ALA A 49 -9.43 -10.19 2.14
N ARG A 50 -8.24 -10.81 2.21
CA ARG A 50 -7.09 -10.29 2.96
C ARG A 50 -6.68 -8.88 2.52
N GLN A 51 -6.82 -8.57 1.23
CA GLN A 51 -6.39 -7.30 0.66
C GLN A 51 -7.51 -6.25 0.54
N PHE A 52 -8.76 -6.67 0.31
CA PHE A 52 -9.81 -5.75 -0.14
C PHE A 52 -11.14 -5.86 0.63
N SER A 53 -11.25 -6.75 1.62
CA SER A 53 -12.48 -6.85 2.41
C SER A 53 -12.74 -5.58 3.22
N TYR A 54 -14.00 -5.14 3.26
CA TYR A 54 -14.46 -4.04 4.12
C TYR A 54 -14.28 -4.32 5.62
N SER A 55 -14.08 -5.57 6.04
CA SER A 55 -13.81 -5.90 7.44
C SER A 55 -12.42 -5.43 7.92
N ASP A 56 -11.55 -5.06 6.98
CA ASP A 56 -10.26 -4.41 7.23
C ASP A 56 -9.38 -5.16 8.25
N ARG A 57 -9.34 -6.49 8.17
CA ARG A 57 -8.54 -7.29 9.12
C ARG A 57 -7.03 -7.14 8.91
N ILE A 58 -6.62 -6.60 7.77
CA ILE A 58 -5.24 -6.16 7.49
C ILE A 58 -4.72 -5.14 8.52
N ARG A 59 -5.59 -4.38 9.19
CA ARG A 59 -5.19 -3.37 10.18
C ARG A 59 -4.33 -3.89 11.33
N TYR A 60 -4.48 -5.16 11.69
CA TYR A 60 -3.73 -5.78 12.79
C TYR A 60 -2.27 -6.10 12.42
N TYR A 61 -1.90 -5.97 11.14
CA TYR A 61 -0.59 -6.39 10.63
C TYR A 61 0.36 -5.22 10.36
N TRP A 62 -0.13 -3.98 10.29
CA TRP A 62 0.70 -2.81 9.91
C TRP A 62 1.89 -2.56 10.85
N LEU A 63 1.76 -2.92 12.13
CA LEU A 63 2.81 -2.74 13.14
C LEU A 63 3.78 -3.93 13.23
N GLN A 64 3.54 -5.00 12.47
CA GLN A 64 4.48 -6.12 12.47
C GLN A 64 5.81 -5.70 11.85
N PRO A 65 6.97 -6.13 12.40
CA PRO A 65 8.27 -5.63 11.97
C PRO A 65 8.52 -5.72 10.46
N ALA A 66 8.15 -6.84 9.83
CA ALA A 66 8.33 -7.03 8.38
C ALA A 66 7.48 -6.07 7.55
N VAL A 67 6.21 -5.87 7.93
CA VAL A 67 5.28 -4.96 7.24
C VAL A 67 5.71 -3.51 7.43
N ALA A 68 6.05 -3.11 8.66
CA ALA A 68 6.53 -1.77 8.96
C ALA A 68 7.82 -1.44 8.18
N ALA A 69 8.77 -2.39 8.09
CA ALA A 69 9.97 -2.23 7.28
C ALA A 69 9.67 -2.08 5.78
N ALA A 70 8.70 -2.84 5.25
CA ALA A 70 8.28 -2.70 3.85
C ALA A 70 7.61 -1.33 3.59
N VAL A 71 6.80 -0.83 4.52
CA VAL A 71 6.21 0.52 4.43
C VAL A 71 7.30 1.60 4.40
N GLU A 72 8.29 1.50 5.28
CA GLU A 72 9.41 2.45 5.31
C GLU A 72 10.28 2.37 4.05
N ARG A 73 10.52 1.16 3.54
CA ARG A 73 11.20 0.97 2.25
C ARG A 73 10.42 1.60 1.10
N LEU A 74 9.10 1.43 1.05
CA LEU A 74 8.23 2.05 0.04
C LEU A 74 8.33 3.57 0.08
N PHE A 75 8.20 4.17 1.27
CA PHE A 75 8.36 5.62 1.41
C PHE A 75 9.76 6.10 1.04
N GLY A 76 10.80 5.39 1.49
CA GLY A 76 12.17 5.71 1.14
C GLY A 76 12.41 5.65 -0.37
N ASN A 77 11.86 4.65 -1.05
CA ASN A 77 11.93 4.48 -2.50
C ASN A 77 11.28 5.63 -3.26
N LEU A 78 10.03 5.97 -2.91
CA LEU A 78 9.28 7.04 -3.56
C LEU A 78 9.80 8.45 -3.21
N ALA A 79 10.65 8.59 -2.18
CA ALA A 79 11.29 9.85 -1.83
C ALA A 79 12.60 10.12 -2.60
N ARG A 80 13.18 9.10 -3.26
CA ARG A 80 14.47 9.27 -4.00
C ARG A 80 14.33 10.10 -5.26
N GLN A 81 13.15 10.13 -5.86
CA GLN A 81 12.89 10.85 -7.10
C GLN A 81 11.45 11.35 -7.15
N PRO A 82 11.17 12.44 -7.89
CA PRO A 82 9.80 12.89 -8.11
C PRO A 82 8.94 11.79 -8.72
N VAL A 83 7.75 11.57 -8.16
CA VAL A 83 6.76 10.65 -8.73
C VAL A 83 6.04 11.35 -9.89
N PRO A 84 6.01 10.76 -11.09
CA PRO A 84 5.26 11.30 -12.22
C PRO A 84 3.78 11.54 -11.88
N GLU A 85 3.27 12.73 -12.20
CA GLU A 85 1.88 13.10 -11.90
C GLU A 85 0.86 12.17 -12.58
N THR A 86 1.20 11.60 -13.74
CA THR A 86 0.36 10.63 -14.45
C THR A 86 0.14 9.35 -13.63
N LEU A 87 1.15 8.89 -12.88
CA LEU A 87 1.00 7.75 -11.97
C LEU A 87 0.16 8.11 -10.75
N VAL A 88 0.31 9.34 -10.23
CA VAL A 88 -0.55 9.83 -9.13
C VAL A 88 -2.01 9.92 -9.61
N ALA A 89 -2.26 10.50 -10.78
CA ALA A 89 -3.61 10.61 -11.35
C ALA A 89 -4.27 9.23 -11.57
N GLN A 90 -3.49 8.24 -12.02
CA GLN A 90 -3.98 6.87 -12.25
C GLN A 90 -4.39 6.16 -10.96
N TRP A 91 -3.63 6.30 -9.87
CA TRP A 91 -3.80 5.50 -8.65
C TRP A 91 -4.41 6.26 -7.47
N LEU A 92 -4.33 7.59 -7.47
CA LEU A 92 -4.76 8.49 -6.39
C LEU A 92 -5.38 9.79 -6.99
N PRO A 93 -6.52 9.70 -7.69
CA PRO A 93 -7.08 10.84 -8.44
C PRO A 93 -7.48 12.04 -7.57
N ASP A 94 -7.92 11.81 -6.34
CA ASP A 94 -8.23 12.84 -5.34
C ASP A 94 -6.97 13.58 -4.85
N VAL A 95 -5.90 12.84 -4.57
CA VAL A 95 -4.58 13.40 -4.24
C VAL A 95 -4.04 14.22 -5.41
N TYR A 96 -4.13 13.70 -6.63
CA TYR A 96 -3.72 14.44 -7.83
C TYR A 96 -4.49 15.77 -7.95
N ALA A 97 -5.81 15.76 -7.76
CA ALA A 97 -6.62 16.96 -7.78
C ALA A 97 -6.18 17.97 -6.69
N ALA A 98 -5.88 17.50 -5.47
CA ALA A 98 -5.42 18.34 -4.36
C ALA A 98 -4.00 18.92 -4.59
N CYS A 99 -3.09 18.15 -5.19
CA CYS A 99 -1.76 18.64 -5.56
C CYS A 99 -1.87 19.73 -6.64
N ARG A 100 -2.71 19.51 -7.67
CA ARG A 100 -2.89 20.49 -8.77
C ARG A 100 -3.44 21.83 -8.32
N THR A 101 -4.25 21.87 -7.27
CA THR A 101 -4.77 23.13 -6.70
C THR A 101 -3.81 23.79 -5.70
N GLY A 102 -2.62 23.20 -5.48
CA GLY A 102 -1.62 23.70 -4.53
C GLY A 102 -1.93 23.40 -3.06
N GLY A 103 -2.98 22.61 -2.78
CA GLY A 103 -3.45 22.32 -1.42
C GLY A 103 -2.74 21.15 -0.75
N LEU A 104 -1.86 20.42 -1.46
CA LEU A 104 -1.20 19.22 -0.95
C LEU A 104 0.23 19.10 -1.49
N ALA A 105 1.17 18.75 -0.61
CA ALA A 105 2.57 18.53 -0.99
C ALA A 105 2.71 17.28 -1.88
N HIS A 106 3.69 17.29 -2.79
CA HIS A 106 4.04 16.15 -3.64
C HIS A 106 4.88 15.09 -2.88
N GLU A 107 4.44 14.72 -1.68
CA GLU A 107 5.14 13.78 -0.82
C GLU A 107 4.24 12.56 -0.48
N PRO A 108 4.72 11.32 -0.68
CA PRO A 108 3.93 10.11 -0.44
C PRO A 108 3.28 10.02 0.96
N ARG A 109 3.96 10.50 2.01
CA ARG A 109 3.40 10.53 3.38
C ARG A 109 2.26 11.55 3.52
N ALA A 110 2.36 12.70 2.86
CA ALA A 110 1.29 13.69 2.83
C ALA A 110 0.05 13.11 2.13
N TRP A 111 0.25 12.35 1.05
CA TRP A 111 -0.84 11.69 0.31
C TRP A 111 -1.56 10.64 1.17
N VAL A 112 -0.82 9.83 1.94
CA VAL A 112 -1.44 8.86 2.86
C VAL A 112 -2.26 9.57 3.93
N ARG A 113 -1.73 10.65 4.53
CA ARG A 113 -2.48 11.45 5.52
C ARG A 113 -3.75 12.05 4.92
N HIS A 114 -3.68 12.57 3.69
CA HIS A 114 -4.84 13.11 2.98
C HIS A 114 -5.94 12.06 2.73
N ARG A 115 -5.57 10.78 2.59
CA ARG A 115 -6.49 9.66 2.34
C ARG A 115 -7.12 9.08 3.61
N ILE A 116 -6.62 9.45 4.79
CA ILE A 116 -7.22 9.08 6.07
C ILE A 116 -8.28 10.14 6.37
N ARG A 117 -9.53 9.70 6.58
CA ARG A 117 -10.64 10.56 6.96
C ARG A 117 -10.74 10.69 8.47
#